data_AF-A0A3M7FRT1-F1
#
_entry.id   AF-A0A3M7FRT1-F1
#
_cell.length_a   1.000
_cell.length_b   1.000
_cell.length_c   1.000
_cell.angle_alpha   90.00
_cell.angle_beta   90.00
_cell.angle_gamma   90.00
#
_symmetry.space_group_name_H-M   'P 1'
#
loop_
_entity.id
_entity.type
_entity.pdbx_description
1 polymer ?
#
loop_
_entity_poly.entity_id
_entity_poly.type
_entity_poly.pdbx_seq_one_letter_code
_entity_poly.pdbx_strand_id
1 'polypeptide(L)'
;MASLIDRIKRLFKRNADKTGHTGSLNRSVGTRNTKEQQQQKSVPPLDRSEPPEGIQQRTTADTMASGTFTIQLRNDTNSSTVYGYITGLALDSGNRVFLLQADGKTPYYPTNPSSTGSKLEKNCSIPLGSPGNTVTCTIPRLAGGRIWFSVGTPLTFLLNPGPALVEPSIFNPADPNHYTNFGFAEFTYNAAQVFANISYVDFVGLPISLDLTDTANNVQRVAGMTNYGPQTIANGLIAQTRRDGRRWSSLIVNDKAGNLLRILSPNSGITLNPDWFQTYWTDYVNQVYSRYSSNALTVNTQAVWRDVPGTVPANASSTFTFSTAGQPNPQPTFPKPSAKDIFSCNSGPFATGSNPETNVIIPRLSAAFNRSVLLLSDVTPNGTNPTQYYQNPTTNHYARIVHAANLDGKGYTFPYDDVTPDGGVGQEGAVFSFEPKSLLVAVGGNGAHV
;
A
#
# COMPACT_ATOMS: atom_id res chain seq x y z
N MET A 1 -16.67 2.36 1.42
CA MET A 1 -16.00 3.66 1.71
C MET A 1 -14.93 3.93 0.66
N ALA A 2 -14.49 5.19 0.50
CA ALA A 2 -13.24 5.45 -0.23
C ALA A 2 -12.04 4.91 0.56
N SER A 3 -11.00 4.41 -0.12
CA SER A 3 -9.81 3.85 0.54
C SER A 3 -9.15 4.90 1.45
N LEU A 4 -8.46 4.46 2.50
CA LEU A 4 -7.68 5.36 3.35
C LEU A 4 -6.62 6.13 2.52
N ILE A 5 -6.07 5.50 1.48
CA ILE A 5 -5.19 6.13 0.50
C ILE A 5 -5.90 7.25 -0.28
N ASP A 6 -7.19 7.09 -0.63
CA ASP A 6 -7.98 8.15 -1.30
C ASP A 6 -8.30 9.32 -0.36
N ARG A 7 -8.34 9.08 0.96
CA ARG A 7 -8.51 10.14 1.97
C ARG A 7 -7.21 10.91 2.15
N ILE A 8 -6.07 10.22 2.19
CA ILE A 8 -4.73 10.81 2.23
C ILE A 8 -4.47 11.65 0.96
N LYS A 9 -4.74 11.11 -0.24
CA LYS A 9 -4.60 11.85 -1.51
C LYS A 9 -5.49 13.10 -1.59
N ARG A 10 -6.69 13.07 -0.99
CA ARG A 10 -7.59 14.25 -0.92
C ARG A 10 -7.07 15.36 0.00
N LEU A 11 -6.32 15.04 1.05
CA LEU A 11 -5.68 16.03 1.92
C LEU A 11 -4.61 16.84 1.16
N PHE A 12 -3.79 16.17 0.34
CA PHE A 12 -2.81 16.87 -0.50
C PHE A 12 -3.47 17.79 -1.55
N LYS A 13 -4.55 17.34 -2.21
CA LYS A 13 -5.21 18.14 -3.25
C LYS A 13 -5.87 19.42 -2.69
N ARG A 14 -6.49 19.36 -1.51
CA ARG A 14 -7.13 20.53 -0.86
C ARG A 14 -6.17 21.65 -0.46
N ASN A 15 -4.87 21.39 -0.37
CA ASN A 15 -3.87 22.41 -0.03
C ASN A 15 -3.34 23.16 -1.25
N ALA A 16 -3.46 22.61 -2.47
CA ALA A 16 -3.11 23.31 -3.71
C ALA A 16 -4.15 24.38 -4.09
N ASP A 17 -5.45 24.09 -3.88
CA ASP A 17 -6.55 24.98 -4.29
C ASP A 17 -6.76 26.20 -3.36
N LYS A 18 -5.95 26.38 -2.31
CA LYS A 18 -6.10 27.49 -1.34
C LYS A 18 -5.30 28.75 -1.67
N THR A 19 -4.53 28.77 -2.75
CA THR A 19 -3.83 29.97 -3.24
C THR A 19 -4.48 30.47 -4.53
N GLY A 20 -5.70 31.03 -4.43
CA GLY A 20 -6.40 31.56 -5.60
C GLY A 20 -7.68 32.35 -5.28
N HIS A 21 -7.64 33.65 -5.59
CA HIS A 21 -8.77 34.54 -5.89
C HIS A 21 -9.72 35.00 -4.75
N THR A 22 -9.53 36.27 -4.39
CA THR A 22 -10.53 37.18 -3.83
C THR A 22 -11.60 37.54 -4.87
N GLY A 23 -12.89 37.58 -4.50
CA GLY A 23 -13.98 38.00 -5.41
C GLY A 23 -15.30 38.32 -4.70
N SER A 24 -15.80 39.54 -4.92
CA SER A 24 -16.90 40.21 -4.21
C SER A 24 -18.24 39.48 -4.03
N LEU A 25 -18.93 39.85 -2.95
CA LEU A 25 -20.36 39.69 -2.66
C LEU A 25 -21.28 40.13 -3.81
N ASN A 26 -22.43 39.47 -3.95
CA ASN A 26 -23.72 40.19 -4.01
C ASN A 26 -24.93 39.33 -3.54
N ARG A 27 -25.97 39.97 -3.00
CA ARG A 27 -27.19 39.31 -2.46
C ARG A 27 -28.32 39.24 -3.50
N SER A 28 -29.18 38.23 -3.39
CA SER A 28 -30.60 38.31 -3.77
C SER A 28 -31.44 37.38 -2.88
N VAL A 29 -32.74 37.68 -2.74
CA VAL A 29 -33.67 37.07 -1.78
C VAL A 29 -34.86 36.44 -2.52
N GLY A 30 -35.31 35.26 -2.10
CA GLY A 30 -36.47 34.55 -2.69
C GLY A 30 -37.17 33.61 -1.70
N THR A 31 -38.42 33.92 -1.38
CA THR A 31 -39.26 33.40 -0.29
C THR A 31 -39.73 31.93 -0.34
N ARG A 32 -40.11 31.44 0.85
CA ARG A 32 -40.78 30.16 1.19
C ARG A 32 -42.04 29.83 0.38
N ASN A 33 -42.40 28.55 0.29
CA ASN A 33 -43.59 28.02 0.99
C ASN A 33 -43.68 26.47 1.07
N THR A 34 -44.56 26.00 1.97
CA THR A 34 -44.73 24.63 2.50
C THR A 34 -45.96 23.90 1.98
N LYS A 35 -46.01 22.54 2.06
CA LYS A 35 -46.99 21.76 2.90
C LYS A 35 -47.01 20.24 2.65
N GLU A 36 -47.29 19.51 3.76
CA GLU A 36 -48.04 18.24 3.96
C GLU A 36 -47.85 17.04 3.00
N GLN A 37 -47.36 15.86 3.42
CA GLN A 37 -47.89 14.85 4.38
C GLN A 37 -49.07 13.99 3.89
N GLN A 38 -48.87 12.67 3.86
CA GLN A 38 -49.89 11.64 4.18
C GLN A 38 -49.21 10.32 4.66
N GLN A 39 -49.88 9.57 5.53
CA GLN A 39 -49.40 8.34 6.19
C GLN A 39 -50.26 7.11 5.81
N GLN A 40 -49.68 5.90 5.86
CA GLN A 40 -50.45 4.65 5.94
C GLN A 40 -49.68 3.50 6.63
N LYS A 41 -50.43 2.50 7.14
CA LYS A 41 -50.03 1.32 7.94
C LYS A 41 -50.93 0.13 7.54
N SER A 42 -50.63 -1.15 7.77
CA SER A 42 -49.49 -1.88 8.39
C SER A 42 -49.40 -3.29 7.75
N VAL A 43 -48.53 -4.23 8.14
CA VAL A 43 -48.68 -5.29 9.19
C VAL A 43 -47.45 -6.24 9.03
N PRO A 44 -46.88 -6.87 10.10
CA PRO A 44 -45.70 -7.78 10.05
C PRO A 44 -46.06 -9.23 9.60
N PRO A 45 -45.16 -10.25 9.45
CA PRO A 45 -43.84 -10.46 10.11
C PRO A 45 -42.72 -11.20 9.31
N LEU A 46 -41.50 -11.30 9.88
CA LEU A 46 -40.74 -12.54 10.19
C LEU A 46 -39.27 -12.25 10.52
N ASP A 47 -38.85 -12.69 11.70
CA ASP A 47 -37.46 -12.66 12.18
C ASP A 47 -36.58 -13.64 11.39
N ARG A 48 -35.43 -13.15 10.91
CA ARG A 48 -34.29 -13.96 10.43
C ARG A 48 -32.98 -13.24 10.70
N SER A 49 -32.37 -13.56 11.83
CA SER A 49 -30.92 -13.67 12.08
C SER A 49 -30.03 -12.52 11.56
N GLU A 50 -29.49 -11.75 12.50
CA GLU A 50 -28.50 -10.70 12.27
C GLU A 50 -27.27 -11.21 11.45
N PRO A 51 -26.75 -10.42 10.49
CA PRO A 51 -25.45 -10.70 9.88
C PRO A 51 -24.32 -10.58 10.92
N PRO A 52 -23.18 -11.29 10.74
CA PRO A 52 -22.03 -11.16 11.63
C PRO A 52 -21.55 -9.71 11.69
N GLU A 53 -21.02 -9.29 12.85
CA GLU A 53 -20.62 -7.92 13.15
C GLU A 53 -19.71 -7.30 12.06
N GLY A 54 -20.34 -6.55 11.15
CA GLY A 54 -19.62 -5.70 10.21
C GLY A 54 -18.88 -4.62 11.00
N ILE A 55 -17.61 -4.40 10.66
CA ILE A 55 -16.66 -3.45 11.29
C ILE A 55 -17.40 -2.16 11.71
N GLN A 56 -17.73 -2.05 13.00
CA GLN A 56 -18.45 -0.89 13.51
C GLN A 56 -17.54 0.33 13.43
N GLN A 57 -17.91 1.28 12.56
CA GLN A 57 -17.27 2.59 12.56
C GLN A 57 -17.65 3.34 13.83
N ARG A 58 -16.75 3.40 14.83
CA ARG A 58 -16.88 4.42 15.88
C ARG A 58 -16.86 5.80 15.21
N THR A 59 -17.92 6.58 15.44
CA THR A 59 -18.06 7.94 14.91
C THR A 59 -17.23 8.93 15.70
N THR A 60 -16.05 9.29 15.18
CA THR A 60 -15.36 10.61 15.36
C THR A 60 -15.18 11.19 16.79
N ALA A 61 -15.41 10.45 17.87
CA ALA A 61 -15.37 10.98 19.24
C ALA A 61 -14.16 10.49 20.06
N ASP A 62 -13.67 9.27 19.83
CA ASP A 62 -12.51 8.73 20.54
C ASP A 62 -11.22 9.24 19.91
N THR A 63 -10.77 10.38 20.42
CA THR A 63 -9.46 10.93 20.06
C THR A 63 -8.39 10.22 20.89
N MET A 64 -7.40 9.62 20.25
CA MET A 64 -6.24 9.01 20.92
C MET A 64 -5.62 9.99 21.93
N ALA A 65 -5.77 9.67 23.23
CA ALA A 65 -5.45 10.60 24.31
C ALA A 65 -3.96 10.98 24.38
N SER A 66 -3.07 10.07 23.96
CA SER A 66 -1.63 10.36 23.88
C SER A 66 -1.27 11.13 22.61
N GLY A 67 -0.54 12.25 22.76
CA GLY A 67 0.10 12.92 21.63
C GLY A 67 1.28 12.14 21.04
N THR A 68 1.74 11.08 21.72
CA THR A 68 2.89 10.25 21.33
C THR A 68 2.55 8.77 21.25
N PHE A 69 3.38 8.01 20.52
CA PHE A 69 3.27 6.56 20.41
C PHE A 69 4.64 5.88 20.59
N THR A 70 4.61 4.65 21.10
CA THR A 70 5.81 3.84 21.36
C THR A 70 6.06 2.89 20.19
N ILE A 71 7.24 2.99 19.59
CA ILE A 71 7.73 2.04 18.59
C ILE A 71 8.95 1.34 19.20
N GLN A 72 8.99 0.01 19.18
CA GLN A 72 10.14 -0.78 19.59
C GLN A 72 10.86 -1.29 18.34
N LEU A 73 12.14 -0.95 18.19
CA LEU A 73 12.98 -1.38 17.06
C LEU A 73 13.86 -2.55 17.53
N ARG A 74 13.66 -3.74 16.97
CA ARG A 74 14.35 -4.95 17.40
C ARG A 74 15.29 -5.50 16.32
N ASN A 75 16.51 -5.84 16.73
CA ASN A 75 17.50 -6.47 15.85
C ASN A 75 17.37 -8.00 15.92
N ASP A 76 16.70 -8.61 14.94
CA ASP A 76 16.69 -10.06 14.71
C ASP A 76 17.54 -10.42 13.46
N THR A 77 18.63 -9.69 13.22
CA THR A 77 19.66 -10.04 12.23
C THR A 77 20.78 -10.88 12.87
N ASN A 78 21.79 -11.27 12.09
CA ASN A 78 23.05 -11.85 12.59
C ASN A 78 24.14 -10.79 12.86
N SER A 79 23.86 -9.49 12.68
CA SER A 79 24.83 -8.39 12.80
C SER A 79 24.64 -7.63 14.11
N SER A 80 25.72 -7.19 14.75
CA SER A 80 25.68 -6.17 15.82
C SER A 80 25.69 -4.72 15.30
N THR A 81 25.91 -4.55 13.98
CA THR A 81 25.94 -3.26 13.29
C THR A 81 24.65 -3.14 12.47
N VAL A 82 23.60 -2.63 13.10
CA VAL A 82 22.29 -2.36 12.50
C VAL A 82 21.80 -0.98 12.95
N TYR A 83 21.26 -0.21 12.02
CA TYR A 83 20.73 1.14 12.26
C TYR A 83 19.24 1.18 11.94
N GLY A 84 18.45 1.75 12.85
CA GLY A 84 17.04 2.09 12.65
C GLY A 84 16.85 3.59 12.39
N TYR A 85 15.77 3.94 11.70
CA TYR A 85 15.36 5.32 11.43
C TYR A 85 13.84 5.41 11.45
N ILE A 86 13.28 6.54 11.90
CA ILE A 86 11.85 6.81 11.77
C ILE A 86 11.65 8.17 11.12
N THR A 87 10.94 8.20 9.99
CA THR A 87 10.64 9.42 9.20
C THR A 87 9.12 9.58 9.03
N GLY A 88 8.67 10.77 8.64
CA GLY A 88 7.27 11.02 8.26
C GLY A 88 6.90 12.51 8.24
N LEU A 89 5.60 12.81 8.23
CA LEU A 89 5.06 14.17 8.36
C LEU A 89 4.37 14.34 9.71
N ALA A 90 4.83 15.28 10.52
CA ALA A 90 4.29 15.53 11.86
C ALA A 90 2.95 16.27 11.80
N LEU A 91 1.86 15.53 12.03
CA LEU A 91 0.49 16.00 11.90
C LEU A 91 0.22 17.20 12.84
N ASP A 92 0.60 17.05 14.10
CA ASP A 92 0.41 18.07 15.15
C ASP A 92 1.47 19.21 15.07
N SER A 93 2.25 19.26 13.99
CA SER A 93 3.23 20.32 13.70
C SER A 93 3.10 20.84 12.28
N GLY A 94 1.89 20.88 11.74
CA GLY A 94 1.59 21.47 10.42
C GLY A 94 2.07 20.63 9.24
N ASN A 95 2.21 19.31 9.41
CA ASN A 95 2.80 18.38 8.44
C ASN A 95 4.26 18.67 8.09
N ARG A 96 5.03 19.26 9.02
CA ARG A 96 6.49 19.39 8.85
C ARG A 96 7.16 18.03 8.66
N VAL A 97 8.15 17.99 7.78
CA VAL A 97 9.08 16.85 7.66
C VAL A 97 9.66 16.54 9.04
N PHE A 98 9.60 15.27 9.43
CA PHE A 98 10.07 14.74 10.69
C PHE A 98 11.07 13.61 10.45
N LEU A 99 12.13 13.60 11.26
CA LEU A 99 12.96 12.44 11.54
C LEU A 99 13.12 12.30 13.06
N LEU A 100 13.35 11.08 13.53
CA LEU A 100 13.74 10.82 14.92
C LEU A 100 15.27 10.82 15.05
N GLN A 101 15.82 11.52 16.04
CA GLN A 101 17.27 11.52 16.27
C GLN A 101 17.77 10.16 16.80
N ALA A 102 19.08 9.96 16.74
CA ALA A 102 19.76 8.70 17.10
C ALA A 102 19.52 8.21 18.54
N ASP A 103 19.02 9.06 19.44
CA ASP A 103 18.61 8.70 20.80
C ASP A 103 17.26 7.95 20.86
N GLY A 104 16.54 7.88 19.74
CA GLY A 104 15.20 7.30 19.65
C GLY A 104 14.11 8.10 20.36
N LYS A 105 14.38 9.32 20.83
CA LYS A 105 13.45 10.13 21.64
C LYS A 105 13.26 11.55 21.14
N THR A 106 14.30 12.20 20.64
CA THR A 106 14.25 13.63 20.31
C THR A 106 13.76 13.84 18.87
N PRO A 107 12.64 14.55 18.64
CA PRO A 107 12.22 14.97 17.30
C PRO A 107 13.31 15.80 16.60
N TYR A 108 13.49 15.57 15.29
CA TYR A 108 14.19 16.49 14.40
C TYR A 108 13.25 16.94 13.30
N TYR A 109 13.12 18.26 13.17
CA TYR A 109 12.40 18.92 12.10
C TYR A 109 13.41 19.73 11.29
N PRO A 110 13.85 19.24 10.11
CA PRO A 110 14.83 19.94 9.29
C PRO A 110 14.47 21.39 9.02
N THR A 111 15.50 22.23 8.95
CA THR A 111 15.42 23.60 8.42
C THR A 111 15.21 23.55 6.89
N ASN A 112 14.81 24.66 6.29
CA ASN A 112 14.73 24.76 4.83
C ASN A 112 16.14 24.96 4.24
N PRO A 113 16.71 24.00 3.49
CA PRO A 113 18.05 24.17 2.91
C PRO A 113 18.03 25.16 1.73
N SER A 114 19.18 25.77 1.45
CA SER A 114 19.36 26.66 0.30
C SER A 114 19.60 25.92 -1.03
N SER A 115 19.99 24.64 -0.99
CA SER A 115 20.29 23.81 -2.16
C SER A 115 19.71 22.40 -2.05
N THR A 116 19.47 21.78 -3.20
CA THR A 116 19.08 20.37 -3.31
C THR A 116 20.21 19.44 -2.89
N GLY A 117 19.87 18.25 -2.39
CA GLY A 117 20.84 17.26 -1.92
C GLY A 117 21.61 17.67 -0.65
N SER A 118 21.08 18.62 0.13
CA SER A 118 21.69 19.04 1.40
C SER A 118 21.69 17.90 2.43
N LYS A 119 22.71 17.82 3.29
CA LYS A 119 22.79 16.80 4.34
C LYS A 119 21.89 17.15 5.53
N LEU A 120 21.48 16.15 6.31
CA LEU A 120 20.85 16.37 7.61
C LEU A 120 21.83 17.06 8.59
N GLU A 121 21.32 17.97 9.42
CA GLU A 121 22.11 18.65 10.47
C GLU A 121 22.22 17.83 11.77
N LYS A 122 21.39 16.78 11.91
CA LYS A 122 21.30 15.93 13.11
C LYS A 122 21.48 14.47 12.74
N ASN A 123 22.19 13.72 13.61
CA ASN A 123 22.28 12.27 13.43
C ASN A 123 20.93 11.61 13.75
N CYS A 124 20.41 10.85 12.80
CA CYS A 124 19.16 10.11 12.90
C CYS A 124 19.35 8.59 12.83
N SER A 125 20.60 8.08 12.83
CA SER A 125 20.87 6.64 12.86
C SER A 125 20.78 6.09 14.29
N ILE A 126 19.69 5.40 14.59
CA ILE A 126 19.44 4.79 15.90
C ILE A 126 20.17 3.43 15.93
N PRO A 127 21.24 3.26 16.72
CA PRO A 127 21.99 2.00 16.74
C PRO A 127 21.19 0.92 17.47
N LEU A 128 20.90 -0.20 16.81
CA LEU A 128 20.16 -1.31 17.43
C LEU A 128 21.04 -2.28 18.20
N GLY A 129 22.38 -2.23 18.03
CA GLY A 129 23.31 -3.07 18.78
C GLY A 129 23.20 -4.56 18.43
N SER A 130 23.50 -5.44 19.40
CA SER A 130 23.56 -6.90 19.23
C SER A 130 22.25 -7.54 18.76
N PRO A 131 22.30 -8.72 18.11
CA PRO A 131 21.12 -9.56 17.89
C PRO A 131 20.31 -9.80 19.18
N GLY A 132 18.98 -9.79 19.07
CA GLY A 132 18.02 -9.86 20.16
C GLY A 132 17.77 -8.53 20.89
N ASN A 133 18.61 -7.50 20.70
CA ASN A 133 18.42 -6.21 21.38
C ASN A 133 17.22 -5.44 20.82
N THR A 134 16.56 -4.67 21.69
CA THR A 134 15.38 -3.85 21.37
C THR A 134 15.56 -2.41 21.86
N VAL A 135 15.41 -1.43 20.98
CA VAL A 135 15.47 0.00 21.29
C VAL A 135 14.07 0.58 21.31
N THR A 136 13.67 1.18 22.43
CA THR A 136 12.32 1.76 22.59
C THR A 136 12.31 3.22 22.14
N CYS A 137 11.72 3.48 20.98
CA CYS A 137 11.52 4.80 20.41
C CYS A 137 10.19 5.45 20.86
N THR A 138 10.13 6.78 20.80
CA THR A 138 8.91 7.56 21.06
C THR A 138 8.72 8.59 19.96
N ILE A 139 7.54 8.60 19.33
CA ILE A 139 7.21 9.46 18.19
C ILE A 139 5.97 10.32 18.47
N PRO A 140 5.80 11.49 17.81
CA PRO A 140 4.52 12.20 17.76
C PRO A 140 3.56 11.51 16.78
N ARG A 141 2.38 12.09 16.55
CA ARG A 141 1.49 11.69 15.43
C ARG A 141 2.15 11.98 14.08
N LEU A 142 2.29 10.95 13.25
CA LEU A 142 2.98 10.95 11.96
C LEU A 142 2.10 10.34 10.87
N ALA A 143 2.02 11.00 9.72
CA ALA A 143 1.43 10.43 8.50
C ALA A 143 2.48 10.23 7.41
N GLY A 144 2.27 9.23 6.55
CA GLY A 144 3.26 8.82 5.55
C GLY A 144 4.59 8.44 6.21
N GLY A 145 4.52 7.76 7.37
CA GLY A 145 5.67 7.42 8.16
C GLY A 145 6.38 6.17 7.62
N ARG A 146 7.71 6.14 7.73
CA ARG A 146 8.53 4.98 7.37
C ARG A 146 9.49 4.65 8.50
N ILE A 147 9.60 3.35 8.80
CA ILE A 147 10.53 2.78 9.77
C ILE A 147 11.57 2.03 8.94
N TRP A 148 12.77 2.60 8.83
CA TRP A 148 13.85 2.08 7.98
C TRP A 148 14.86 1.33 8.82
N PHE A 149 15.49 0.34 8.19
CA PHE A 149 16.63 -0.37 8.76
C PHE A 149 17.74 -0.52 7.74
N SER A 150 18.99 -0.44 8.17
CA SER A 150 20.15 -0.85 7.38
C SER A 150 21.16 -1.67 8.18
N VAL A 151 21.84 -2.59 7.50
CA VAL A 151 22.88 -3.46 8.09
C VAL A 151 24.26 -3.02 7.61
N GLY A 152 25.22 -2.97 8.52
CA GLY A 152 26.63 -2.65 8.25
C GLY A 152 26.94 -1.16 8.05
N THR A 153 26.08 -0.42 7.34
CA THR A 153 26.31 0.99 6.99
C THR A 153 25.06 1.84 7.27
N PRO A 154 25.19 3.05 7.86
CA PRO A 154 24.09 3.99 8.00
C PRO A 154 23.48 4.41 6.65
N LEU A 155 22.15 4.58 6.60
CA LEU A 155 21.47 5.27 5.50
C LEU A 155 21.82 6.77 5.49
N THR A 156 22.00 7.28 4.27
CA THR A 156 22.15 8.72 3.97
C THR A 156 20.82 9.26 3.47
N PHE A 157 20.18 10.10 4.27
CA PHE A 157 19.05 10.93 3.86
C PHE A 157 19.55 12.32 3.46
N LEU A 158 18.91 12.92 2.46
CA LEU A 158 19.23 14.27 1.99
C LEU A 158 17.98 15.18 2.06
N LEU A 159 18.16 16.47 1.82
CA LEU A 159 17.12 17.49 1.89
C LEU A 159 17.13 18.35 0.62
N ASN A 160 15.92 18.66 0.14
CA ASN A 160 15.68 19.66 -0.90
C ASN A 160 14.94 20.87 -0.31
N PRO A 161 15.00 22.05 -0.96
CA PRO A 161 14.18 23.20 -0.57
C PRO A 161 12.69 22.85 -0.51
N GLY A 162 12.00 23.35 0.51
CA GLY A 162 10.63 22.98 0.89
C GLY A 162 10.36 23.24 2.38
N PRO A 163 11.12 22.62 3.32
CA PRO A 163 12.04 21.51 3.12
C PRO A 163 11.32 20.22 2.69
N ALA A 164 11.98 19.40 1.88
CA ALA A 164 11.51 18.07 1.49
C ALA A 164 12.59 17.03 1.78
N LEU A 165 12.20 15.90 2.37
CA LEU A 165 13.09 14.75 2.60
C LEU A 165 13.34 14.04 1.27
N VAL A 166 14.61 13.79 0.97
CA VAL A 166 15.05 12.88 -0.09
C VAL A 166 15.39 11.56 0.57
N GLU A 167 14.54 10.57 0.35
CA GLU A 167 14.65 9.22 0.91
C GLU A 167 15.63 8.35 0.09
N PRO A 168 16.21 7.29 0.68
CA PRO A 168 17.12 6.37 -0.01
C PRO A 168 16.54 5.79 -1.31
N SER A 169 17.23 5.98 -2.44
CA SER A 169 16.80 5.44 -3.72
C SER A 169 17.56 4.18 -4.13
N ILE A 170 16.80 3.13 -4.46
CA ILE A 170 17.34 1.96 -5.19
C ILE A 170 17.41 2.21 -6.71
N PHE A 171 16.79 3.27 -7.22
CA PHE A 171 16.61 3.48 -8.66
C PHE A 171 17.74 4.26 -9.33
N ASN A 172 18.49 5.05 -8.56
CA ASN A 172 19.63 5.80 -9.05
C ASN A 172 20.94 5.08 -8.66
N PRO A 173 21.75 4.57 -9.61
CA PRO A 173 23.05 3.94 -9.32
C PRO A 173 24.06 4.87 -8.62
N ALA A 174 23.87 6.18 -8.68
CA ALA A 174 24.68 7.18 -7.99
C ALA A 174 24.11 7.58 -6.61
N ASP A 175 22.99 6.99 -6.16
CA ASP A 175 22.48 7.21 -4.81
C ASP A 175 23.48 6.63 -3.77
N PRO A 176 23.82 7.36 -2.69
CA PRO A 176 24.75 6.86 -1.66
C PRO A 176 24.28 5.56 -1.00
N ASN A 177 22.97 5.25 -1.04
CA ASN A 177 22.37 4.05 -0.47
C ASN A 177 22.22 2.91 -1.48
N HIS A 178 22.58 3.09 -2.76
CA HIS A 178 22.30 2.11 -3.82
C HIS A 178 22.87 0.72 -3.52
N TYR A 179 24.02 0.63 -2.85
CA TYR A 179 24.65 -0.62 -2.42
C TYR A 179 24.47 -0.95 -0.93
N THR A 180 23.71 -0.16 -0.18
CA THR A 180 23.40 -0.43 1.23
C THR A 180 22.34 -1.53 1.33
N ASN A 181 22.53 -2.50 2.22
CA ASN A 181 21.50 -3.48 2.54
C ASN A 181 20.49 -2.84 3.50
N PHE A 182 19.28 -2.55 3.00
CA PHE A 182 18.24 -1.86 3.73
C PHE A 182 16.83 -2.39 3.41
N GLY A 183 15.88 -2.04 4.27
CA GLY A 183 14.45 -2.30 4.09
C GLY A 183 13.64 -1.31 4.94
N PHE A 184 12.32 -1.27 4.75
CA PHE A 184 11.44 -0.43 5.56
C PHE A 184 10.05 -1.05 5.74
N ALA A 185 9.40 -0.65 6.84
CA ALA A 185 7.97 -0.77 7.03
C ALA A 185 7.32 0.62 6.95
N GLU A 186 6.05 0.68 6.58
CA GLU A 186 5.28 1.91 6.44
C GLU A 186 4.25 2.00 7.56
N PHE A 187 3.93 3.22 8.01
CA PHE A 187 2.91 3.42 9.03
C PHE A 187 2.24 4.80 8.95
N THR A 188 1.13 4.92 9.66
CA THR A 188 0.54 6.20 10.04
C THR A 188 0.00 6.09 11.46
N TYR A 189 0.43 7.00 12.33
CA TYR A 189 -0.13 7.19 13.66
C TYR A 189 -0.85 8.53 13.71
N ASN A 190 -2.17 8.52 13.87
CA ASN A 190 -3.00 9.72 13.86
C ASN A 190 -3.96 9.75 15.06
N ALA A 191 -4.85 10.74 15.09
CA ALA A 191 -5.78 10.95 16.20
C ALA A 191 -6.85 9.84 16.36
N ALA A 192 -7.05 8.98 15.37
CA ALA A 192 -8.05 7.91 15.37
C ALA A 192 -7.46 6.50 15.45
N GLN A 193 -6.25 6.27 14.92
CA GLN A 193 -5.66 4.92 14.86
C GLN A 193 -4.14 4.95 14.64
N VAL A 194 -3.51 3.79 14.87
CA VAL A 194 -2.30 3.39 14.13
C VAL A 194 -2.69 2.40 13.02
N PHE A 195 -2.00 2.51 11.89
CA PHE A 195 -1.95 1.50 10.83
C PHE A 195 -0.48 1.32 10.45
N ALA A 196 0.01 0.09 10.33
CA ALA A 196 1.37 -0.22 9.90
C ALA A 196 1.39 -1.45 8.98
N ASN A 197 2.29 -1.47 8.01
CA ASN A 197 2.41 -2.55 7.04
C ASN A 197 3.87 -2.79 6.63
N ILE A 198 4.18 -4.05 6.29
CA ILE A 198 5.37 -4.36 5.48
C ILE A 198 5.07 -4.02 4.01
N SER A 199 6.11 -3.79 3.20
CA SER A 199 5.92 -3.47 1.79
C SER A 199 7.00 -4.09 0.92
N TYR A 200 6.56 -4.72 -0.16
CA TYR A 200 7.38 -5.30 -1.23
C TYR A 200 7.00 -4.70 -2.61
N VAL A 201 6.27 -3.58 -2.62
CA VAL A 201 5.81 -2.88 -3.82
C VAL A 201 6.98 -2.35 -4.65
N ASP A 202 8.04 -1.90 -4.01
CA ASP A 202 9.26 -1.45 -4.68
C ASP A 202 10.30 -2.58 -4.78
N PHE A 203 10.60 -3.25 -3.67
CA PHE A 203 11.54 -4.36 -3.60
C PHE A 203 11.39 -5.18 -2.31
N VAL A 204 11.85 -6.43 -2.33
CA VAL A 204 12.17 -7.20 -1.12
C VAL A 204 13.59 -6.86 -0.69
N GLY A 205 13.73 -6.25 0.49
CA GLY A 205 15.02 -5.96 1.15
C GLY A 205 15.24 -6.86 2.37
N LEU A 206 15.65 -6.25 3.48
CA LEU A 206 15.71 -6.92 4.78
C LEU A 206 14.32 -7.48 5.19
N PRO A 207 14.22 -8.72 5.70
CA PRO A 207 13.00 -9.23 6.31
C PRO A 207 12.57 -8.36 7.50
N ILE A 208 11.28 -8.04 7.59
CA ILE A 208 10.68 -7.26 8.68
C ILE A 208 9.40 -7.96 9.14
N SER A 209 9.15 -7.97 10.45
CA SER A 209 7.89 -8.38 11.07
C SER A 209 7.30 -7.27 11.94
N LEU A 210 5.99 -7.34 12.20
CA LEU A 210 5.23 -6.33 12.95
C LEU A 210 4.37 -6.99 14.03
N ASP A 211 4.53 -6.53 15.28
CA ASP A 211 3.71 -6.92 16.43
C ASP A 211 3.07 -5.65 17.02
N LEU A 212 1.77 -5.47 16.79
CA LEU A 212 1.00 -4.34 17.32
C LEU A 212 0.21 -4.77 18.56
N THR A 213 0.58 -4.22 19.72
CA THR A 213 -0.16 -4.39 20.98
C THR A 213 -1.15 -3.25 21.18
N ASP A 214 -2.40 -3.58 21.55
CA ASP A 214 -3.41 -2.60 21.97
C ASP A 214 -3.42 -2.34 23.50
N THR A 215 -4.26 -1.43 23.96
CA THR A 215 -4.46 -1.09 25.38
C THR A 215 -4.99 -2.27 26.22
N ALA A 216 -5.76 -3.17 25.62
CA ALA A 216 -6.25 -4.41 26.23
C ALA A 216 -5.18 -5.52 26.27
N ASN A 217 -4.03 -5.31 25.64
CA ASN A 217 -2.91 -6.25 25.46
C ASN A 217 -3.17 -7.39 24.45
N ASN A 218 -4.15 -7.24 23.55
CA ASN A 218 -4.21 -8.10 22.37
C ASN A 218 -3.05 -7.75 21.44
N VAL A 219 -2.56 -8.73 20.68
CA VAL A 219 -1.48 -8.55 19.70
C VAL A 219 -1.98 -8.93 18.32
N GLN A 220 -1.88 -7.99 17.37
CA GLN A 220 -1.96 -8.30 15.94
C GLN A 220 -0.55 -8.50 15.40
N ARG A 221 -0.38 -9.49 14.52
CA ARG A 221 0.92 -9.85 13.93
C ARG A 221 0.90 -9.85 12.41
N VAL A 222 2.01 -9.41 11.85
CA VAL A 222 2.48 -9.76 10.51
C VAL A 222 3.81 -10.47 10.68
N ALA A 223 3.84 -11.76 10.36
CA ALA A 223 4.97 -12.65 10.65
C ALA A 223 6.21 -12.30 9.81
N GLY A 224 5.98 -11.78 8.60
CA GLY A 224 7.03 -11.49 7.64
C GLY A 224 7.74 -12.76 7.16
N MET A 225 9.02 -12.61 6.81
CA MET A 225 9.87 -13.72 6.34
C MET A 225 10.94 -14.09 7.37
N THR A 226 11.40 -15.34 7.29
CA THR A 226 12.67 -15.73 7.92
C THR A 226 13.87 -15.04 7.24
N ASN A 227 15.03 -15.11 7.88
CA ASN A 227 16.31 -14.72 7.27
C ASN A 227 16.60 -15.41 5.91
N TYR A 228 16.03 -16.59 5.65
CA TYR A 228 16.14 -17.32 4.37
C TYR A 228 15.14 -16.85 3.29
N GLY A 229 14.15 -16.02 3.63
CA GLY A 229 13.10 -15.55 2.72
C GLY A 229 13.62 -14.95 1.41
N PRO A 230 14.51 -13.94 1.44
CA PRO A 230 15.08 -13.35 0.23
C PRO A 230 15.76 -14.38 -0.69
N GLN A 231 16.54 -15.32 -0.14
CA GLN A 231 17.20 -16.35 -0.95
C GLN A 231 16.18 -17.34 -1.54
N THR A 232 15.13 -17.69 -0.79
CA THR A 232 14.02 -18.52 -1.28
C THR A 232 13.32 -17.87 -2.46
N ILE A 233 13.07 -16.55 -2.41
CA ILE A 233 12.44 -15.79 -3.50
C ILE A 233 13.37 -15.72 -4.71
N ALA A 234 14.66 -15.43 -4.53
CA ALA A 234 15.65 -15.42 -5.61
C ALA A 234 15.69 -16.78 -6.33
N ASN A 235 15.74 -17.89 -5.58
CA ASN A 235 15.67 -19.24 -6.13
C ASN A 235 14.36 -19.50 -6.89
N GLY A 236 13.22 -19.06 -6.34
CA GLY A 236 11.90 -19.16 -6.97
C GLY A 236 11.81 -18.40 -8.30
N LEU A 237 12.36 -17.18 -8.36
CA LEU A 237 12.40 -16.36 -9.57
C LEU A 237 13.32 -16.96 -10.65
N ILE A 238 14.47 -17.53 -10.26
CA ILE A 238 15.34 -18.30 -11.15
C ILE A 238 14.60 -19.52 -11.72
N ALA A 239 13.90 -20.28 -10.88
CA ALA A 239 13.11 -21.42 -11.30
C ALA A 239 11.96 -21.01 -12.24
N GLN A 240 11.32 -19.87 -11.99
CA GLN A 240 10.26 -19.35 -12.85
C GLN A 240 10.80 -18.91 -14.23
N THR A 241 11.91 -18.16 -14.29
CA THR A 241 12.58 -17.82 -15.56
C THR A 241 12.95 -19.06 -16.38
N ARG A 242 13.41 -20.14 -15.73
CA ARG A 242 13.69 -21.41 -16.42
C ARG A 242 12.43 -22.10 -16.98
N ARG A 243 11.26 -21.80 -16.42
CA ARG A 243 9.97 -22.38 -16.81
C ARG A 243 9.32 -21.64 -17.99
N ASP A 244 9.35 -20.31 -17.99
CA ASP A 244 8.59 -19.48 -18.93
C ASP A 244 9.46 -18.57 -19.83
N GLY A 245 10.79 -18.55 -19.64
CA GLY A 245 11.72 -17.70 -20.38
C GLY A 245 11.60 -16.20 -20.08
N ARG A 246 10.78 -15.78 -19.10
CA ARG A 246 10.54 -14.38 -18.76
C ARG A 246 11.54 -13.89 -17.71
N ARG A 247 11.71 -12.57 -17.62
CA ARG A 247 12.80 -11.88 -16.89
C ARG A 247 12.67 -11.86 -15.35
N TRP A 248 12.02 -12.85 -14.74
CA TRP A 248 11.85 -12.96 -13.28
C TRP A 248 13.19 -12.95 -12.52
N SER A 249 14.18 -13.71 -12.97
CA SER A 249 15.52 -13.72 -12.37
C SER A 249 16.30 -12.41 -12.57
N SER A 250 15.94 -11.58 -13.56
CA SER A 250 16.54 -10.26 -13.76
C SER A 250 16.11 -9.24 -12.71
N LEU A 251 15.10 -9.55 -11.89
CA LEU A 251 14.69 -8.73 -10.75
C LEU A 251 15.66 -8.86 -9.56
N ILE A 252 16.54 -9.85 -9.55
CA ILE A 252 17.52 -10.09 -8.49
C ILE A 252 18.67 -9.09 -8.61
N VAL A 253 18.93 -8.33 -7.54
CA VAL A 253 20.02 -7.36 -7.46
C VAL A 253 21.04 -7.83 -6.43
N ASN A 254 22.29 -7.90 -6.86
CA ASN A 254 23.42 -8.27 -6.01
C ASN A 254 24.25 -7.05 -5.61
N ASP A 255 25.01 -7.17 -4.52
CA ASP A 255 26.02 -6.18 -4.14
C ASP A 255 27.28 -6.28 -5.03
N LYS A 256 28.28 -5.42 -4.76
CA LYS A 256 29.56 -5.42 -5.49
C LYS A 256 30.42 -6.67 -5.29
N ALA A 257 30.13 -7.49 -4.28
CA ALA A 257 30.80 -8.76 -4.00
C ALA A 257 30.02 -9.97 -4.57
N GLY A 258 28.85 -9.74 -5.18
CA GLY A 258 28.01 -10.78 -5.77
C GLY A 258 26.99 -11.41 -4.82
N ASN A 259 26.86 -10.92 -3.59
CA ASN A 259 25.85 -11.41 -2.63
C ASN A 259 24.47 -10.86 -2.99
N LEU A 260 23.41 -11.61 -2.68
CA LEU A 260 22.03 -11.13 -2.80
C LEU A 260 21.83 -9.87 -1.92
N LEU A 261 21.48 -8.75 -2.56
CA LEU A 261 21.29 -7.46 -1.88
C LEU A 261 19.81 -7.10 -1.73
N ARG A 262 19.02 -7.31 -2.79
CA ARG A 262 17.56 -7.11 -2.81
C ARG A 262 16.93 -7.74 -4.05
N ILE A 263 15.59 -7.80 -4.08
CA ILE A 263 14.82 -8.29 -5.23
C ILE A 263 13.81 -7.22 -5.62
N LEU A 264 13.91 -6.69 -6.83
CA LEU A 264 12.99 -5.67 -7.34
C LEU A 264 11.58 -6.26 -7.55
N SER A 265 10.56 -5.45 -7.34
CA SER A 265 9.24 -5.77 -7.90
C SER A 265 9.28 -5.65 -9.44
N PRO A 266 8.32 -6.27 -10.17
CA PRO A 266 8.21 -6.10 -11.61
C PRO A 266 8.04 -4.64 -12.03
N ASN A 267 7.33 -3.83 -11.23
CA ASN A 267 7.19 -2.39 -11.44
C ASN A 267 8.55 -1.67 -11.37
N SER A 268 9.36 -1.98 -10.35
CA SER A 268 10.71 -1.43 -10.20
C SER A 268 11.66 -1.89 -11.31
N GLY A 269 11.58 -3.17 -11.69
CA GLY A 269 12.32 -3.72 -12.83
C GLY A 269 12.01 -3.00 -14.15
N ILE A 270 10.72 -2.76 -14.43
CA ILE A 270 10.25 -2.01 -15.60
C ILE A 270 10.63 -0.54 -15.53
N THR A 271 10.63 0.08 -14.34
CA THR A 271 11.05 1.48 -14.16
C THR A 271 12.51 1.68 -14.56
N LEU A 272 13.37 0.70 -14.27
CA LEU A 272 14.78 0.71 -14.67
C LEU A 272 15.01 0.18 -16.10
N ASN A 273 14.11 -0.66 -16.60
CA ASN A 273 14.22 -1.33 -17.89
C ASN A 273 12.84 -1.39 -18.59
N PRO A 274 12.43 -0.33 -19.31
CA PRO A 274 11.07 -0.19 -19.85
C PRO A 274 10.59 -1.31 -20.78
N ASP A 275 11.51 -2.09 -21.35
CA ASP A 275 11.20 -3.22 -22.25
C ASP A 275 10.93 -4.54 -21.53
N TRP A 276 11.11 -4.62 -20.21
CA TRP A 276 10.85 -5.85 -19.47
C TRP A 276 9.35 -6.17 -19.43
N PHE A 277 9.01 -7.45 -19.61
CA PHE A 277 7.65 -7.98 -19.56
C PHE A 277 6.61 -7.39 -20.54
N GLN A 278 6.97 -6.53 -21.51
CA GLN A 278 6.01 -5.83 -22.40
C GLN A 278 4.87 -6.71 -22.93
N THR A 279 5.18 -7.90 -23.44
CA THR A 279 4.21 -8.86 -24.02
C THR A 279 3.72 -9.95 -23.06
N TYR A 280 4.12 -9.92 -21.79
CA TYR A 280 3.87 -11.01 -20.83
C TYR A 280 2.36 -11.23 -20.57
N TRP A 281 1.62 -10.14 -20.42
CA TRP A 281 0.20 -10.18 -20.09
C TRP A 281 -0.74 -10.21 -21.31
N THR A 282 -0.23 -10.02 -22.53
CA THR A 282 -1.03 -9.77 -23.74
C THR A 282 -2.11 -10.82 -23.98
N ASP A 283 -1.77 -12.10 -23.91
CA ASP A 283 -2.72 -13.19 -24.19
C ASP A 283 -3.77 -13.33 -23.10
N TYR A 284 -3.38 -13.17 -21.83
CA TYR A 284 -4.31 -13.19 -20.70
C TYR A 284 -5.30 -12.02 -20.77
N VAL A 285 -4.81 -10.81 -21.08
CA VAL A 285 -5.66 -9.62 -21.29
C VAL A 285 -6.60 -9.82 -22.47
N ASN A 286 -6.14 -10.41 -23.58
CA ASN A 286 -6.99 -10.74 -24.72
C ASN A 286 -8.09 -11.74 -24.34
N GLN A 287 -7.77 -12.80 -23.59
CA GLN A 287 -8.75 -13.77 -23.10
C GLN A 287 -9.78 -13.13 -22.17
N VAL A 288 -9.35 -12.30 -21.21
CA VAL A 288 -10.25 -11.56 -20.30
C VAL A 288 -11.21 -10.68 -21.09
N TYR A 289 -10.71 -9.86 -22.01
CA TYR A 289 -11.57 -8.97 -22.80
C TYR A 289 -12.50 -9.75 -23.75
N SER A 290 -12.08 -10.91 -24.24
CA SER A 290 -12.93 -11.80 -25.04
C SER A 290 -13.98 -12.54 -24.22
N ARG A 291 -13.73 -12.85 -22.94
CA ARG A 291 -14.74 -13.43 -22.04
C ARG A 291 -15.87 -12.42 -21.78
N TYR A 292 -15.49 -11.18 -21.49
CA TYR A 292 -16.44 -10.14 -21.11
C TYR A 292 -17.08 -9.37 -22.27
N SER A 293 -16.88 -9.80 -23.52
CA SER A 293 -17.67 -9.29 -24.66
C SER A 293 -19.05 -9.94 -24.76
N SER A 294 -19.21 -11.15 -24.19
CA SER A 294 -20.47 -11.90 -24.12
C SER A 294 -20.98 -12.14 -22.69
N ASN A 295 -20.17 -11.83 -21.67
CA ASN A 295 -20.52 -11.97 -20.25
C ASN A 295 -20.29 -10.64 -19.51
N ALA A 296 -21.00 -10.38 -18.42
CA ALA A 296 -20.76 -9.22 -17.57
C ALA A 296 -19.81 -9.55 -16.41
N LEU A 297 -18.83 -8.68 -16.15
CA LEU A 297 -18.06 -8.67 -14.91
C LEU A 297 -18.74 -7.74 -13.91
N THR A 298 -19.06 -8.24 -12.73
CA THR A 298 -19.53 -7.41 -11.62
C THR A 298 -18.36 -6.99 -10.74
N VAL A 299 -18.09 -5.69 -10.64
CA VAL A 299 -17.15 -5.14 -9.67
C VAL A 299 -17.91 -4.70 -8.44
N ASN A 300 -17.73 -5.40 -7.32
CA ASN A 300 -18.10 -4.85 -6.02
C ASN A 300 -17.10 -3.77 -5.65
N THR A 301 -17.53 -2.51 -5.74
CA THR A 301 -16.69 -1.34 -5.47
C THR A 301 -16.34 -1.15 -3.99
N GLN A 302 -17.03 -1.88 -3.09
CA GLN A 302 -17.03 -1.69 -1.63
C GLN A 302 -17.26 -0.21 -1.24
N ALA A 303 -17.94 0.54 -2.11
CA ALA A 303 -18.18 1.97 -2.04
C ALA A 303 -19.68 2.25 -2.23
N VAL A 304 -20.07 3.53 -2.38
CA VAL A 304 -21.49 3.92 -2.48
C VAL A 304 -22.18 3.28 -3.70
N TRP A 305 -21.43 2.99 -4.77
CA TRP A 305 -21.91 2.32 -5.98
C TRP A 305 -22.22 0.82 -5.81
N ARG A 306 -21.74 0.17 -4.73
CA ARG A 306 -21.89 -1.28 -4.51
C ARG A 306 -21.41 -2.10 -5.71
N ASP A 307 -22.23 -3.01 -6.21
CA ASP A 307 -21.97 -3.89 -7.35
C ASP A 307 -22.24 -3.15 -8.67
N VAL A 308 -21.19 -2.98 -9.48
CA VAL A 308 -21.23 -2.30 -10.77
C VAL A 308 -20.93 -3.31 -11.88
N PRO A 309 -21.90 -3.68 -12.72
CA PRO A 309 -21.66 -4.54 -13.88
C PRO A 309 -20.94 -3.78 -15.00
N GLY A 310 -20.11 -4.49 -15.75
CA GLY A 310 -19.51 -4.00 -16.99
C GLY A 310 -19.32 -5.10 -18.03
N THR A 311 -19.18 -4.69 -19.29
CA THR A 311 -18.96 -5.55 -20.46
C THR A 311 -17.95 -4.91 -21.40
N VAL A 312 -17.42 -5.67 -22.35
CA VAL A 312 -16.58 -5.20 -23.46
C VAL A 312 -17.46 -5.13 -24.71
N PRO A 313 -18.16 -4.01 -24.98
CA PRO A 313 -19.01 -3.87 -26.15
C PRO A 313 -18.25 -4.14 -27.46
N ALA A 314 -18.94 -4.78 -28.41
CA ALA A 314 -18.46 -5.04 -29.76
C ALA A 314 -18.41 -3.74 -30.60
N ASN A 315 -17.45 -2.87 -30.26
CA ASN A 315 -17.15 -1.63 -30.97
C ASN A 315 -15.65 -1.55 -31.33
N ALA A 316 -15.31 -0.58 -32.18
CA ALA A 316 -13.95 -0.42 -32.70
C ALA A 316 -12.86 -0.22 -31.63
N SER A 317 -13.22 0.22 -30.41
CA SER A 317 -12.28 0.41 -29.31
C SER A 317 -12.14 -0.81 -28.39
N SER A 318 -13.10 -1.75 -28.41
CA SER A 318 -13.11 -2.99 -27.59
C SER A 318 -12.67 -2.75 -26.13
N THR A 319 -13.19 -1.68 -25.55
CA THR A 319 -12.84 -1.14 -24.23
C THR A 319 -13.81 -1.71 -23.19
N PHE A 320 -13.35 -2.04 -21.99
CA PHE A 320 -14.22 -2.50 -20.91
C PHE A 320 -15.02 -1.32 -20.38
N THR A 321 -16.34 -1.36 -20.48
CA THR A 321 -17.24 -0.28 -20.03
C THR A 321 -18.13 -0.76 -18.89
N PHE A 322 -18.15 -0.02 -17.79
CA PHE A 322 -19.02 -0.30 -16.63
C PHE A 322 -20.27 0.59 -16.65
N SER A 323 -21.33 0.17 -15.98
CA SER A 323 -22.48 1.06 -15.73
C SER A 323 -22.08 2.22 -14.80
N THR A 324 -22.88 3.29 -14.76
CA THR A 324 -22.70 4.40 -13.79
C THR A 324 -23.49 4.21 -12.49
N ALA A 325 -24.17 3.06 -12.32
CA ALA A 325 -25.17 2.82 -11.26
C ALA A 325 -26.19 3.98 -11.08
N GLY A 326 -26.58 4.65 -12.17
CA GLY A 326 -27.50 5.79 -12.17
C GLY A 326 -26.89 7.12 -11.68
N GLN A 327 -25.59 7.20 -11.46
CA GLN A 327 -24.88 8.40 -11.01
C GLN A 327 -24.52 9.34 -12.19
N PRO A 328 -24.41 10.66 -11.95
CA PRO A 328 -24.11 11.66 -12.98
C PRO A 328 -22.61 11.73 -13.37
N ASN A 329 -21.86 10.64 -13.20
CA ASN A 329 -20.46 10.56 -13.58
C ASN A 329 -20.32 10.18 -15.07
N PRO A 330 -19.20 10.53 -15.74
CA PRO A 330 -18.82 9.89 -16.99
C PRO A 330 -18.76 8.37 -16.83
N GLN A 331 -19.13 7.62 -17.87
CA GLN A 331 -19.08 6.16 -17.85
C GLN A 331 -17.65 5.67 -17.55
N PRO A 332 -17.42 4.78 -16.56
CA PRO A 332 -16.09 4.23 -16.33
C PRO A 332 -15.69 3.32 -17.49
N THR A 333 -14.54 3.61 -18.11
CA THR A 333 -14.00 2.86 -19.24
C THR A 333 -12.54 2.48 -19.00
N PHE A 334 -12.18 1.27 -19.41
CA PHE A 334 -10.86 0.68 -19.21
C PHE A 334 -10.39 0.05 -20.53
N PRO A 335 -9.46 0.68 -21.27
CA PRO A 335 -8.80 0.03 -22.41
C PRO A 335 -7.90 -1.13 -21.92
N LYS A 336 -7.55 -2.05 -22.82
CA LYS A 336 -6.68 -3.20 -22.52
C LYS A 336 -5.38 -2.72 -21.83
N PRO A 337 -5.10 -3.14 -20.59
CA PRO A 337 -3.89 -2.74 -19.88
C PRO A 337 -2.65 -3.40 -20.50
N SER A 338 -1.55 -2.66 -20.50
CA SER A 338 -0.22 -3.23 -20.75
C SER A 338 0.33 -3.96 -19.52
N ALA A 339 1.43 -4.68 -19.69
CA ALA A 339 2.14 -5.28 -18.56
C ALA A 339 2.60 -4.24 -17.52
N LYS A 340 3.03 -3.06 -17.99
CA LYS A 340 3.40 -1.94 -17.11
C LYS A 340 2.22 -1.51 -16.26
N ASP A 341 1.04 -1.34 -16.86
CA ASP A 341 -0.16 -0.89 -16.14
C ASP A 341 -0.59 -1.89 -15.07
N ILE A 342 -0.57 -3.20 -15.39
CA ILE A 342 -0.93 -4.25 -14.43
C ILE A 342 0.05 -4.24 -13.24
N PHE A 343 1.37 -4.23 -13.48
CA PHE A 343 2.34 -4.28 -12.39
C PHE A 343 2.46 -2.96 -11.61
N SER A 344 2.27 -1.80 -12.26
CA SER A 344 2.37 -0.48 -11.61
C SER A 344 1.11 -0.09 -10.84
N CYS A 345 -0.04 -0.65 -11.24
CA CYS A 345 -1.37 -0.28 -10.76
C CYS A 345 -1.71 1.22 -10.89
N ASN A 346 -0.94 2.00 -11.67
CA ASN A 346 -0.99 3.46 -11.63
C ASN A 346 -0.95 4.17 -13.00
N SER A 347 -0.82 3.42 -14.09
CA SER A 347 -0.73 3.95 -15.46
C SER A 347 -1.82 3.38 -16.37
N GLY A 348 -1.99 3.98 -17.55
CA GLY A 348 -2.97 3.57 -18.55
C GLY A 348 -4.39 3.51 -17.95
N PRO A 349 -5.12 2.39 -18.06
CA PRO A 349 -6.47 2.23 -17.52
C PRO A 349 -6.55 2.26 -15.98
N PHE A 350 -5.41 2.20 -15.28
CA PHE A 350 -5.34 2.24 -13.81
C PHE A 350 -4.83 3.56 -13.25
N ALA A 351 -4.65 4.59 -14.09
CA ALA A 351 -4.37 5.94 -13.63
C ALA A 351 -5.62 6.59 -12.99
N THR A 352 -5.53 6.97 -11.71
CA THR A 352 -6.64 7.65 -11.01
C THR A 352 -6.87 9.06 -11.55
N GLY A 353 -8.14 9.41 -11.80
CA GLY A 353 -8.56 10.69 -12.39
C GLY A 353 -9.51 11.50 -11.52
N SER A 354 -10.29 12.39 -12.16
CA SER A 354 -11.37 13.15 -11.51
C SER A 354 -12.63 12.33 -11.27
N ASN A 355 -12.85 11.24 -12.02
CA ASN A 355 -14.05 10.40 -11.89
C ASN A 355 -13.95 9.51 -10.63
N PRO A 356 -14.79 9.73 -9.60
CA PRO A 356 -14.68 9.01 -8.34
C PRO A 356 -15.14 7.55 -8.44
N GLU A 357 -15.98 7.22 -9.43
CA GLU A 357 -16.48 5.87 -9.68
C GLU A 357 -15.41 5.01 -10.34
N THR A 358 -14.75 5.53 -11.39
CA THR A 358 -13.55 4.92 -11.97
C THR A 358 -12.49 4.66 -10.90
N ASN A 359 -12.24 5.64 -10.02
CA ASN A 359 -11.22 5.53 -8.96
C ASN A 359 -11.49 4.40 -7.95
N VAL A 360 -12.75 4.01 -7.70
CA VAL A 360 -13.06 2.87 -6.79
C VAL A 360 -13.09 1.52 -7.51
N ILE A 361 -13.28 1.51 -8.83
CA ILE A 361 -13.19 0.30 -9.67
C ILE A 361 -11.72 -0.09 -9.92
N ILE A 362 -10.83 0.89 -10.15
CA ILE A 362 -9.40 0.69 -10.47
C ILE A 362 -8.72 -0.36 -9.55
N PRO A 363 -8.80 -0.28 -8.20
CA PRO A 363 -8.15 -1.25 -7.32
C PRO A 363 -8.61 -2.68 -7.56
N ARG A 364 -9.94 -2.89 -7.68
CA ARG A 364 -10.56 -4.22 -7.82
C ARG A 364 -10.14 -4.89 -9.12
N LEU A 365 -10.18 -4.14 -10.22
CA LEU A 365 -9.79 -4.66 -11.53
C LEU A 365 -8.28 -4.92 -11.60
N SER A 366 -7.47 -4.00 -11.06
CA SER A 366 -6.00 -4.11 -11.06
C SER A 366 -5.49 -5.28 -10.19
N ALA A 367 -6.07 -5.48 -9.00
CA ALA A 367 -5.76 -6.63 -8.15
C ALA A 367 -6.19 -7.95 -8.80
N ALA A 368 -7.35 -7.97 -9.46
CA ALA A 368 -7.87 -9.15 -10.15
C ALA A 368 -7.01 -9.55 -11.37
N PHE A 369 -6.39 -8.58 -12.06
CA PHE A 369 -5.34 -8.85 -13.05
C PHE A 369 -4.07 -9.42 -12.42
N ASN A 370 -3.51 -8.78 -11.39
CA ASN A 370 -2.27 -9.25 -10.74
C ASN A 370 -2.39 -10.70 -10.21
N ARG A 371 -3.55 -11.04 -9.63
CA ARG A 371 -3.89 -12.36 -9.10
C ARG A 371 -4.40 -13.36 -10.15
N SER A 372 -4.58 -12.91 -11.39
CA SER A 372 -5.09 -13.67 -12.54
C SER A 372 -6.44 -14.38 -12.34
N VAL A 373 -7.35 -13.77 -11.58
CA VAL A 373 -8.66 -14.34 -11.25
C VAL A 373 -9.80 -13.98 -12.22
N LEU A 374 -9.59 -13.05 -13.15
CA LEU A 374 -10.62 -12.56 -14.08
C LEU A 374 -11.13 -13.59 -15.11
N LEU A 375 -10.47 -14.75 -15.24
CA LEU A 375 -10.96 -15.88 -16.03
C LEU A 375 -11.65 -16.98 -15.18
N LEU A 376 -11.56 -16.86 -13.85
CA LEU A 376 -12.09 -17.83 -12.89
C LEU A 376 -13.46 -17.41 -12.34
N SER A 377 -13.73 -16.10 -12.25
CA SER A 377 -14.96 -15.56 -11.68
C SER A 377 -15.42 -14.28 -12.38
N ASP A 378 -16.73 -14.16 -12.59
CA ASP A 378 -17.40 -12.99 -13.15
C ASP A 378 -17.77 -11.94 -12.06
N VAL A 379 -17.25 -12.09 -10.84
CA VAL A 379 -17.40 -11.14 -9.73
C VAL A 379 -16.04 -10.84 -9.07
N THR A 380 -15.71 -9.57 -8.87
CA THR A 380 -14.46 -9.15 -8.19
C THR A 380 -14.72 -8.04 -7.15
N PRO A 381 -14.08 -8.07 -5.96
CA PRO A 381 -13.17 -9.11 -5.48
C PRO A 381 -13.91 -10.33 -4.92
N ASN A 382 -15.20 -10.17 -4.59
CA ASN A 382 -16.00 -11.11 -3.80
C ASN A 382 -16.19 -12.51 -4.42
N GLY A 383 -15.91 -12.68 -5.72
CA GLY A 383 -16.06 -13.97 -6.41
C GLY A 383 -14.84 -14.89 -6.34
N THR A 384 -13.75 -14.51 -5.64
CA THR A 384 -12.58 -15.38 -5.42
C THR A 384 -11.95 -15.16 -4.04
N ASN A 385 -11.19 -16.16 -3.56
CA ASN A 385 -10.47 -16.11 -2.28
C ASN A 385 -8.96 -16.40 -2.46
N PRO A 386 -8.10 -16.16 -1.44
CA PRO A 386 -6.65 -16.28 -1.55
C PRO A 386 -6.12 -17.62 -2.08
N THR A 387 -6.79 -18.76 -1.82
CA THR A 387 -6.35 -20.07 -2.33
C THR A 387 -6.41 -20.18 -3.86
N GLN A 388 -7.22 -19.32 -4.50
CA GLN A 388 -7.44 -19.28 -5.94
C GLN A 388 -6.54 -18.24 -6.65
N TYR A 389 -5.80 -17.42 -5.91
CA TYR A 389 -4.91 -16.41 -6.49
C TYR A 389 -3.69 -17.06 -7.14
N TYR A 390 -3.20 -16.45 -8.23
CA TYR A 390 -1.96 -16.84 -8.90
C TYR A 390 -1.93 -18.28 -9.48
N GLN A 391 -3.09 -18.91 -9.67
CA GLN A 391 -3.21 -20.28 -10.22
C GLN A 391 -3.10 -20.33 -11.76
N ASN A 392 -3.27 -19.20 -12.45
CA ASN A 392 -3.10 -19.14 -13.91
C ASN A 392 -1.60 -19.17 -14.27
N PRO A 393 -1.20 -19.85 -15.36
CA PRO A 393 0.19 -19.82 -15.86
C PRO A 393 0.74 -18.43 -16.16
N THR A 394 -0.12 -17.48 -16.58
CA THR A 394 0.23 -16.07 -16.71
C THR A 394 -0.31 -15.32 -15.49
N THR A 395 0.58 -14.94 -14.57
CA THR A 395 0.22 -14.21 -13.35
C THR A 395 1.37 -13.39 -12.78
N ASN A 396 1.14 -12.56 -11.76
CA ASN A 396 2.22 -11.89 -11.06
C ASN A 396 3.04 -12.93 -10.23
N HIS A 397 4.02 -13.58 -10.87
CA HIS A 397 4.82 -14.61 -10.21
C HIS A 397 5.75 -14.05 -9.13
N TYR A 398 6.15 -12.78 -9.20
CA TYR A 398 6.81 -12.10 -8.08
C TYR A 398 5.89 -12.13 -6.85
N ALA A 399 4.65 -11.63 -6.97
CA ALA A 399 3.66 -11.68 -5.91
C ALA A 399 3.46 -13.11 -5.36
N ARG A 400 3.19 -14.08 -6.25
CA ARG A 400 3.02 -15.50 -5.88
C ARG A 400 4.18 -16.05 -5.04
N ILE A 401 5.42 -15.72 -5.42
CA ILE A 401 6.63 -16.25 -4.75
C ILE A 401 6.91 -15.49 -3.44
N VAL A 402 6.67 -14.17 -3.41
CA VAL A 402 6.87 -13.33 -2.23
C VAL A 402 5.85 -13.67 -1.13
N HIS A 403 4.56 -13.83 -1.45
CA HIS A 403 3.56 -14.34 -0.50
C HIS A 403 3.98 -15.69 0.08
N ALA A 404 4.36 -16.65 -0.79
CA ALA A 404 4.76 -17.99 -0.37
C ALA A 404 6.06 -18.06 0.46
N ALA A 405 6.85 -16.97 0.51
CA ALA A 405 8.04 -16.86 1.34
C ALA A 405 7.80 -16.16 2.70
N ASN A 406 6.64 -15.51 2.88
CA ASN A 406 6.19 -15.01 4.18
C ASN A 406 5.53 -16.15 4.98
N LEU A 407 5.82 -16.21 6.29
CA LEU A 407 5.37 -17.30 7.16
C LEU A 407 3.83 -17.34 7.33
N ASP A 408 3.18 -16.18 7.27
CA ASP A 408 1.73 -16.01 7.32
C ASP A 408 1.09 -15.84 5.93
N GLY A 409 1.88 -15.90 4.85
CA GLY A 409 1.45 -15.67 3.48
C GLY A 409 1.24 -14.19 3.09
N LYS A 410 1.48 -13.22 3.98
CA LYS A 410 1.06 -11.83 3.81
C LYS A 410 2.20 -10.87 3.43
N GLY A 411 1.84 -9.77 2.78
CA GLY A 411 2.71 -8.62 2.47
C GLY A 411 2.25 -7.92 1.19
N TYR A 412 2.37 -6.59 1.14
CA TYR A 412 2.05 -5.81 -0.07
C TYR A 412 3.03 -6.12 -1.21
N THR A 413 2.64 -6.96 -2.16
CA THR A 413 3.49 -7.32 -3.31
C THR A 413 3.23 -6.47 -4.56
N PHE A 414 2.10 -5.76 -4.59
CA PHE A 414 1.74 -4.72 -5.57
C PHE A 414 0.82 -3.67 -4.90
N PRO A 415 0.65 -2.45 -5.47
CA PRO A 415 -0.02 -1.34 -4.78
C PRO A 415 -1.48 -1.52 -4.33
N TYR A 416 -2.18 -2.58 -4.77
CA TYR A 416 -3.57 -2.87 -4.42
C TYR A 416 -3.76 -4.29 -3.84
N ASP A 417 -2.75 -4.81 -3.15
CA ASP A 417 -2.84 -6.11 -2.46
C ASP A 417 -3.82 -6.10 -1.26
N ASP A 418 -4.20 -4.90 -0.79
CA ASP A 418 -5.22 -4.66 0.24
C ASP A 418 -6.65 -4.96 -0.23
N VAL A 419 -6.86 -5.09 -1.55
CA VAL A 419 -8.17 -5.46 -2.10
C VAL A 419 -8.55 -6.86 -1.59
N THR A 420 -9.50 -6.88 -0.67
CA THR A 420 -9.94 -8.07 0.05
C THR A 420 -11.44 -8.27 -0.21
N PRO A 421 -11.91 -9.51 -0.48
CA PRO A 421 -13.33 -9.84 -0.49
C PRO A 421 -14.06 -9.37 0.77
N ASP A 422 -15.34 -9.02 0.67
CA ASP A 422 -16.15 -8.73 1.86
C ASP A 422 -16.19 -9.96 2.78
N GLY A 423 -15.81 -9.78 4.06
CA GLY A 423 -15.64 -10.88 5.02
C GLY A 423 -14.39 -11.77 4.79
N GLY A 424 -13.54 -11.43 3.82
CA GLY A 424 -12.29 -12.13 3.53
C GLY A 424 -11.12 -11.73 4.44
N VAL A 425 -10.00 -12.43 4.29
CA VAL A 425 -8.75 -12.19 5.05
C VAL A 425 -7.77 -11.36 4.21
N GLY A 426 -7.32 -10.23 4.75
CA GLY A 426 -6.33 -9.36 4.13
C GLY A 426 -5.01 -10.06 3.84
N GLN A 427 -4.42 -9.75 2.69
CA GLN A 427 -3.17 -10.35 2.17
C GLN A 427 -1.98 -9.38 2.22
N GLU A 428 -2.23 -8.12 2.57
CA GLU A 428 -1.31 -6.99 2.42
C GLU A 428 -0.24 -6.89 3.52
N GLY A 429 -0.32 -7.71 4.57
CA GLY A 429 0.65 -7.70 5.66
C GLY A 429 0.60 -6.41 6.49
N ALA A 430 -0.60 -6.08 6.96
CA ALA A 430 -0.85 -4.91 7.80
C ALA A 430 -1.40 -5.27 9.20
N VAL A 431 -1.19 -4.36 10.15
CA VAL A 431 -1.75 -4.33 11.50
C VAL A 431 -2.36 -2.96 11.78
N PHE A 432 -3.45 -2.89 12.53
CA PHE A 432 -4.08 -1.62 12.90
C PHE A 432 -4.79 -1.69 14.25
N SER A 433 -4.87 -0.56 14.95
CA SER A 433 -5.70 -0.46 16.16
C SER A 433 -6.16 0.98 16.37
N PHE A 434 -7.39 1.13 16.88
CA PHE A 434 -7.97 2.39 17.34
C PHE A 434 -7.51 2.76 18.76
N GLU A 435 -7.02 1.78 19.53
CA GLU A 435 -6.51 1.94 20.89
C GLU A 435 -5.10 1.32 21.04
N PRO A 436 -4.09 1.74 20.24
CA PRO A 436 -2.77 1.12 20.24
C PRO A 436 -1.93 1.53 21.45
N LYS A 437 -1.18 0.56 22.00
CA LYS A 437 -0.25 0.72 23.12
C LYS A 437 1.21 0.79 22.65
N SER A 438 1.61 -0.11 21.75
CA SER A 438 2.98 -0.16 21.20
C SER A 438 3.05 -0.96 19.91
N LEU A 439 3.95 -0.57 19.00
CA LEU A 439 4.31 -1.34 17.81
C LEU A 439 5.75 -1.84 17.94
N LEU A 440 5.96 -3.15 17.98
CA LEU A 440 7.27 -3.77 17.82
C LEU A 440 7.52 -4.03 16.32
N VAL A 441 8.67 -3.59 15.83
CA VAL A 441 9.15 -3.82 14.47
C VAL A 441 10.51 -4.49 14.56
N ALA A 442 10.59 -5.76 14.16
CA ALA A 442 11.83 -6.52 14.16
C ALA A 442 12.39 -6.64 12.74
N VAL A 443 13.71 -6.53 12.59
CA VAL A 443 14.41 -6.65 11.30
C VAL A 443 15.38 -7.83 11.31
N GLY A 444 15.44 -8.57 10.20
CA GLY A 444 16.43 -9.63 9.94
C GLY A 444 15.85 -11.05 9.87
N GLY A 445 14.68 -11.29 10.45
CA GLY A 445 13.94 -12.53 10.29
C GLY A 445 14.43 -13.74 11.09
N ASN A 446 15.42 -13.60 11.98
CA ASN A 446 15.81 -14.70 12.89
C ASN A 446 14.73 -15.00 13.96
N GLY A 447 13.94 -13.99 14.33
CA GLY A 447 12.83 -14.09 15.30
C GLY A 447 11.44 -14.17 14.67
N ALA A 448 11.35 -14.34 13.35
CA ALA A 448 10.08 -14.40 12.63
C ALA A 448 9.29 -15.67 13.01
N HIS A 449 8.01 -15.50 13.33
CA HIS A 449 7.11 -16.55 13.78
C HIS A 449 5.65 -16.17 13.48
N VAL A 450 4.75 -17.16 13.51
CA VAL A 450 3.30 -16.99 13.40
C VAL A 450 2.65 -16.96 14.77
#